data_AF-A0A377C7A3-F1
#
_entry.id   AF-A0A377C7A3-F1
#
_cell.length_a   1.000
_cell.length_b   1.000
_cell.length_c   1.000
_cell.angle_alpha   90.00
_cell.angle_beta   90.00
_cell.angle_gamma   90.00
#
_symmetry.space_group_name_H-M   'P 1'
#
loop_
_entity.id
_entity.type
_entity.pdbx_description
1 polymer ?
#
loop_
_entity_poly.entity_id
_entity_poly.type
_entity_poly.pdbx_seq_one_letter_code
_entity_poly.pdbx_strand_id
1 'polypeptide(L)'
;MSFDPTGYTLAHEHLHIDLSGFKNNVDCRLDQYAFICQEMNDLMTRGVRNVIEMTNRYMGSNAQFMLDVMRETGINVVACTGYYQDAFFPEHVAIRSVQELAQEMVDEIEQGIDGTELKAGIIAEIGTSEGRLRRWKRRYLLPLRWRITRPDARSPRIRRLARWGWNNWRYCKPTELIFRASPLVTAI
;
A
#
# COMPACT_ATOMS: atom_id res chain seq x y z
N MET A 1 3.17 -7.67 -14.16
CA MET A 1 1.87 -7.46 -14.85
C MET A 1 1.44 -6.02 -14.67
N SER A 2 0.57 -5.50 -15.54
CA SER A 2 0.02 -4.14 -15.45
C SER A 2 -1.43 -4.17 -14.94
N PHE A 3 -1.92 -3.01 -14.48
CA PHE A 3 -3.29 -2.85 -13.99
C PHE A 3 -4.31 -3.18 -15.09
N ASP A 4 -5.29 -4.04 -14.79
CA ASP A 4 -6.34 -4.42 -15.74
C ASP A 4 -7.61 -3.59 -15.50
N PRO A 5 -7.94 -2.63 -16.39
CA PRO A 5 -9.11 -1.77 -16.24
C PRO A 5 -10.44 -2.48 -16.53
N THR A 6 -10.42 -3.71 -17.06
CA THR A 6 -11.62 -4.43 -17.50
C THR A 6 -12.29 -5.22 -16.37
N GLY A 7 -11.54 -5.58 -15.32
CA GLY A 7 -12.01 -6.35 -14.18
C GLY A 7 -12.31 -5.53 -12.92
N TYR A 8 -12.82 -6.22 -11.90
CA TYR A 8 -13.01 -5.62 -10.58
C TYR A 8 -11.69 -5.42 -9.84
N THR A 9 -11.69 -4.45 -8.94
CA THR A 9 -10.56 -4.11 -8.07
C THR A 9 -11.00 -4.14 -6.62
N LEU A 10 -10.35 -4.97 -5.80
CA LEU A 10 -10.47 -4.89 -4.35
C LEU A 10 -9.52 -3.81 -3.86
N ALA A 11 -10.07 -2.74 -3.28
CA ALA A 11 -9.35 -1.48 -3.10
C ALA A 11 -8.50 -1.41 -1.81
N HIS A 12 -8.70 -2.35 -0.88
CA HIS A 12 -8.01 -2.37 0.40
C HIS A 12 -7.97 -3.81 0.93
N GLU A 13 -6.86 -4.52 0.70
CA GLU A 13 -6.68 -5.88 1.19
C GLU A 13 -5.28 -6.06 1.78
N HIS A 14 -5.09 -7.17 2.49
CA HIS A 14 -3.79 -7.63 2.97
C HIS A 14 -3.54 -9.04 2.43
N LEU A 15 -2.43 -9.24 1.73
CA LEU A 15 -2.06 -10.57 1.21
C LEU A 15 -0.95 -11.21 2.03
N HIS A 16 -0.08 -10.37 2.61
CA HIS A 16 0.93 -10.80 3.56
C HIS A 16 1.11 -9.70 4.60
N ILE A 17 0.70 -9.97 5.84
CA ILE A 17 0.79 -9.02 6.96
C ILE A 17 1.23 -9.77 8.22
N ASP A 18 2.09 -9.13 9.03
CA ASP A 18 2.49 -9.66 10.32
C ASP A 18 2.49 -8.57 11.40
N LEU A 19 1.37 -8.51 12.13
CA LEU A 19 1.23 -7.71 13.34
C LEU A 19 1.26 -8.59 14.60
N SER A 20 1.60 -9.87 14.48
CA SER A 20 1.51 -10.84 15.56
C SER A 20 2.43 -10.49 16.72
N GLY A 21 3.63 -9.96 16.46
CA GLY A 21 4.55 -9.48 17.49
C GLY A 21 3.99 -8.31 18.31
N PHE A 22 3.31 -7.37 17.66
CA PHE A 22 2.70 -6.21 18.34
C PHE A 22 1.46 -6.58 19.14
N LYS A 23 0.66 -7.53 18.63
CA LYS A 23 -0.62 -7.93 19.22
C LYS A 23 -0.54 -9.18 20.10
N ASN A 24 0.61 -9.84 20.13
CA ASN A 24 0.81 -11.15 20.76
C ASN A 24 -0.28 -12.17 20.37
N ASN A 25 -0.64 -12.19 19.08
CA ASN A 25 -1.70 -13.05 18.54
C ASN A 25 -1.31 -13.54 17.15
N VAL A 26 -1.23 -14.86 16.97
CA VAL A 26 -0.86 -15.49 15.69
C VAL A 26 -1.88 -15.23 14.58
N ASP A 27 -3.15 -14.99 14.91
CA ASP A 27 -4.19 -14.66 13.92
C ASP A 27 -3.91 -13.32 13.22
N CYS A 28 -2.99 -12.51 13.76
CA CYS A 28 -2.54 -11.26 13.16
C CYS A 28 -1.32 -11.44 12.23
N ARG A 29 -0.93 -12.69 11.94
CA ARG A 29 0.04 -13.06 10.91
C ARG A 29 -0.66 -13.84 9.81
N LEU A 30 -0.85 -13.18 8.68
CA LEU A 30 -1.41 -13.75 7.47
C LEU A 30 -0.26 -14.01 6.48
N ASP A 31 0.21 -15.25 6.41
CA ASP A 31 1.33 -15.67 5.55
C ASP A 31 1.08 -17.04 4.88
N GLN A 32 -0.17 -17.52 4.88
CA GLN A 32 -0.56 -18.84 4.40
C GLN A 32 -0.68 -18.88 2.86
N TYR A 33 0.47 -18.96 2.18
CA TYR A 33 0.59 -18.87 0.71
C TYR A 33 -0.44 -19.68 -0.08
N ALA A 34 -0.62 -20.96 0.24
CA ALA A 34 -1.52 -21.83 -0.50
C ALA A 34 -2.99 -21.40 -0.42
N PHE A 35 -3.44 -20.93 0.76
CA PHE A 35 -4.81 -20.44 0.94
C PHE A 35 -5.01 -19.09 0.27
N ILE A 36 -4.05 -18.18 0.37
CA ILE A 36 -4.10 -16.90 -0.36
C ILE A 36 -4.19 -17.13 -1.87
N CYS A 37 -3.39 -18.04 -2.44
CA CYS A 37 -3.47 -18.36 -3.87
C CYS A 37 -4.85 -18.94 -4.25
N GLN A 38 -5.43 -19.80 -3.41
CA GLN A 38 -6.78 -20.32 -3.64
C GLN A 38 -7.82 -19.20 -3.63
N GLU A 39 -7.78 -18.29 -2.66
CA GLU A 39 -8.70 -17.13 -2.61
C GLU A 39 -8.53 -16.22 -3.83
N MET A 40 -7.30 -15.94 -4.26
CA MET A 40 -7.06 -15.11 -5.44
C MET A 40 -7.60 -15.79 -6.72
N ASN A 41 -7.46 -17.11 -6.85
CA ASN A 41 -8.06 -17.86 -7.94
C ASN A 41 -9.59 -17.78 -7.91
N ASP A 42 -10.21 -17.92 -6.74
CA ASP A 42 -11.66 -17.76 -6.57
C ASP A 42 -12.12 -16.35 -6.95
N LEU A 43 -11.38 -15.31 -6.55
CA LEU A 43 -11.64 -13.93 -6.97
C LEU A 43 -11.51 -13.74 -8.49
N MET A 44 -10.51 -14.37 -9.10
CA MET A 44 -10.32 -14.34 -10.56
C MET A 44 -11.52 -14.97 -11.30
N THR A 45 -12.11 -16.06 -10.79
CA THR A 45 -13.34 -16.64 -11.38
C THR A 45 -14.55 -15.71 -11.29
N ARG A 46 -14.56 -14.78 -10.33
CA ARG A 46 -15.62 -13.79 -10.11
C ARG A 46 -15.39 -12.48 -10.85
N GLY A 47 -14.34 -12.41 -11.70
CA GLY A 47 -14.04 -11.23 -12.52
C GLY A 47 -13.19 -10.16 -11.82
N VAL A 48 -12.65 -10.44 -10.63
CA VAL A 48 -11.62 -9.59 -10.03
C VAL A 48 -10.32 -9.76 -10.81
N ARG A 49 -9.64 -8.65 -11.07
CA ARG A 49 -8.34 -8.66 -11.75
C ARG A 49 -7.26 -7.93 -10.98
N ASN A 50 -7.64 -7.05 -10.05
CA ASN A 50 -6.69 -6.24 -9.30
C ASN A 50 -6.98 -6.32 -7.80
N VAL A 51 -5.92 -6.38 -7.01
CA VAL A 51 -5.96 -6.22 -5.55
C VAL A 51 -4.99 -5.11 -5.18
N ILE A 52 -5.44 -4.16 -4.38
CA ILE A 52 -4.56 -3.13 -3.81
C ILE A 52 -4.14 -3.58 -2.42
N GLU A 53 -2.85 -3.88 -2.27
CA GLU A 53 -2.26 -4.45 -1.06
C GLU A 53 -1.80 -3.30 -0.15
N MET A 54 -2.33 -3.27 1.07
CA MET A 54 -2.21 -2.14 2.02
C MET A 54 -1.13 -2.35 3.10
N THR A 55 -0.39 -3.45 3.05
CA THR A 55 0.66 -3.76 4.03
C THR A 55 1.96 -3.07 3.63
N ASN A 56 2.27 -1.95 4.30
CA ASN A 56 3.58 -1.32 4.14
C ASN A 56 4.66 -2.11 4.88
N ARG A 57 5.92 -1.77 4.59
CA ARG A 57 7.12 -2.44 5.12
C ARG A 57 7.06 -2.78 6.62
N TYR A 58 6.55 -1.86 7.44
CA TYR A 58 6.55 -1.98 8.90
C TYR A 58 5.32 -2.69 9.47
N MET A 59 4.41 -3.12 8.60
CA MET A 59 3.29 -3.99 8.95
C MET A 59 3.56 -5.46 8.59
N GLY A 60 4.75 -5.79 8.07
CA GLY A 60 5.09 -7.15 7.66
C GLY A 60 4.82 -7.42 6.18
N SER A 61 5.01 -6.43 5.31
CA SER A 61 4.97 -6.61 3.86
C SER A 61 6.01 -7.62 3.39
N ASN A 62 5.74 -8.30 2.28
CA ASN A 62 6.67 -9.24 1.66
C ASN A 62 6.55 -9.17 0.14
N ALA A 63 7.46 -8.44 -0.51
CA ALA A 63 7.42 -8.23 -1.96
C ALA A 63 7.54 -9.53 -2.76
N GLN A 64 8.39 -10.47 -2.32
CA GLN A 64 8.56 -11.75 -3.01
C GLN A 64 7.28 -12.59 -2.95
N PHE A 65 6.62 -12.63 -1.79
CA PHE A 65 5.34 -13.32 -1.65
C PHE A 65 4.29 -12.78 -2.63
N MET A 66 4.18 -11.45 -2.76
CA MET A 66 3.27 -10.82 -3.72
C MET A 66 3.63 -11.20 -5.17
N LEU A 67 4.92 -11.20 -5.53
CA LEU A 67 5.39 -11.62 -6.85
C LEU A 67 4.99 -13.07 -7.16
N ASP A 68 5.15 -13.96 -6.18
CA ASP A 68 4.81 -15.38 -6.32
C ASP A 68 3.28 -15.57 -6.48
N VAL A 69 2.46 -14.87 -5.69
CA VAL A 69 0.99 -14.88 -5.82
C VAL A 69 0.54 -14.38 -7.20
N MET A 70 1.10 -13.28 -7.69
CA MET A 70 0.79 -12.75 -9.02
C MET A 70 1.16 -13.75 -10.12
N ARG A 71 2.30 -14.43 -9.98
CA ARG A 71 2.78 -15.42 -10.94
C ARG A 71 1.88 -16.67 -10.96
N GLU A 72 1.46 -17.14 -9.80
CA GLU A 72 0.66 -18.37 -9.66
C GLU A 72 -0.78 -18.18 -10.13
N THR A 73 -1.39 -17.04 -9.79
CA THR A 73 -2.86 -16.83 -9.95
C THR A 73 -3.21 -15.96 -11.15
N GLY A 74 -2.23 -15.20 -11.67
CA GLY A 74 -2.44 -14.21 -12.72
C GLY A 74 -3.17 -12.94 -12.26
N ILE A 75 -3.49 -12.80 -10.97
CA ILE A 75 -4.07 -11.56 -10.44
C ILE A 75 -3.01 -10.45 -10.43
N ASN A 76 -3.43 -9.21 -10.67
CA ASN A 76 -2.55 -8.05 -10.52
C ASN A 76 -2.59 -7.54 -9.07
N VAL A 77 -1.42 -7.42 -8.44
CA VAL A 77 -1.29 -6.87 -7.08
C VAL A 77 -0.59 -5.51 -7.14
N VAL A 78 -1.22 -4.48 -6.56
CA VAL A 78 -0.65 -3.15 -6.42
C VAL A 78 -0.15 -2.98 -4.99
N ALA A 79 1.16 -3.15 -4.79
CA ALA A 79 1.81 -2.97 -3.50
C ALA A 79 1.80 -1.50 -3.03
N CYS A 80 1.84 -1.29 -1.72
CA CYS A 80 1.93 0.02 -1.11
C CYS A 80 3.30 0.34 -0.52
N THR A 81 3.53 1.63 -0.27
CA THR A 81 4.62 2.15 0.55
C THR A 81 4.05 3.11 1.60
N GLY A 82 4.68 3.21 2.77
CA GLY A 82 4.25 4.17 3.77
C GLY A 82 4.55 3.75 5.19
N TYR A 83 3.86 4.42 6.10
CA TYR A 83 3.95 4.22 7.54
C TYR A 83 2.53 4.24 8.10
N TYR A 84 2.20 3.26 8.95
CA TYR A 84 0.84 3.04 9.44
C TYR A 84 0.39 4.08 10.47
N GLN A 85 0.21 3.70 11.74
CA GLN A 85 -0.19 4.60 12.81
C GLN A 85 0.83 4.58 13.94
N ASP A 86 0.82 5.63 14.76
CA ASP A 86 1.82 5.92 15.81
C ASP A 86 2.22 4.71 16.67
N ALA A 87 1.29 3.79 16.99
CA ALA A 87 1.56 2.61 17.83
C ALA A 87 2.42 1.53 17.15
N PHE A 88 2.52 1.55 15.82
CA PHE A 88 3.24 0.56 15.01
C PHE A 88 4.45 1.17 14.31
N PHE A 89 4.82 2.42 14.64
CA PHE A 89 6.00 3.03 14.05
C PHE A 89 7.26 2.38 14.61
N PRO A 90 8.23 2.02 13.74
CA PRO A 90 9.55 1.64 14.19
C PRO A 90 10.25 2.87 14.81
N GLU A 91 11.21 2.62 15.71
CA GLU A 91 11.89 3.66 16.47
C GLU A 91 12.52 4.75 15.59
N HIS A 92 13.00 4.39 14.38
CA HIS A 92 13.66 5.34 13.50
C HIS A 92 12.74 6.46 12.98
N VAL A 93 11.42 6.28 13.01
CA VAL A 93 10.47 7.32 12.60
C VAL A 93 10.52 8.52 13.55
N ALA A 94 10.87 8.29 14.83
CA ALA A 94 11.07 9.34 15.83
C ALA A 94 12.28 10.24 15.55
N ILE A 95 13.34 9.68 14.96
CA ILE A 95 14.65 10.33 14.83
C ILE A 95 14.91 10.83 13.41
N ARG A 96 14.39 10.17 12.38
CA ARG A 96 14.58 10.58 10.99
C ARG A 96 13.83 11.86 10.66
N SER A 97 14.41 12.64 9.75
CA SER A 97 13.76 13.78 9.13
C SER A 97 12.62 13.33 8.22
N VAL A 98 11.67 14.23 7.98
CA VAL A 98 10.59 14.02 7.00
C VAL A 98 11.17 13.68 5.63
N GLN A 99 12.27 14.33 5.26
CA GLN A 99 12.90 14.18 3.96
C GLN A 99 13.45 12.76 3.76
N GLU A 100 14.05 12.17 4.80
CA GLU A 100 14.52 10.79 4.75
C GLU A 100 13.36 9.80 4.65
N LEU A 101 12.29 9.99 5.44
CA LEU A 101 11.11 9.13 5.35
C LEU A 101 10.40 9.27 3.99
N ALA A 102 10.38 10.47 3.41
CA ALA A 102 9.85 10.70 2.08
C ALA A 102 10.68 10.02 1.01
N GLN A 103 12.01 10.09 1.14
CA GLN A 103 12.92 9.47 0.18
C GLN A 103 12.75 7.95 0.16
N GLU A 104 12.56 7.32 1.32
CA GLU A 104 12.26 5.89 1.41
C GLU A 104 11.02 5.50 0.59
N MET A 105 9.90 6.23 0.73
CA MET A 105 8.71 5.97 -0.09
C MET A 105 8.94 6.21 -1.58
N VAL A 106 9.76 7.22 -1.92
CA VAL A 106 10.13 7.50 -3.33
C VAL A 106 10.96 6.35 -3.90
N ASP A 107 11.92 5.84 -3.14
CA ASP A 107 12.78 4.75 -3.56
C ASP A 107 11.97 3.46 -3.76
N GLU A 108 10.98 3.17 -2.90
CA GLU A 108 10.08 2.02 -3.08
C GLU A 108 9.17 2.16 -4.33
N ILE A 109 8.79 3.38 -4.71
CA ILE A 109 7.99 3.64 -5.92
C ILE A 109 8.84 3.58 -7.20
N GLU A 110 10.08 4.08 -7.14
CA GLU A 110 10.93 4.27 -8.32
C GLU A 110 11.89 3.12 -8.57
N GLN A 111 12.43 2.51 -7.50
CA GLN A 111 13.48 1.50 -7.57
C GLN A 111 12.93 0.09 -7.30
N GLY A 112 12.15 -0.08 -6.24
CA GLY A 112 11.58 -1.37 -5.85
C GLY A 112 11.50 -1.56 -4.35
N ILE A 113 10.77 -2.59 -3.91
CA ILE A 113 10.52 -2.96 -2.52
C ILE A 113 11.33 -4.21 -2.19
N ASP A 114 11.92 -4.27 -0.99
CA ASP A 114 12.65 -5.43 -0.45
C ASP A 114 13.76 -6.00 -1.36
N GLY A 115 14.37 -5.17 -2.20
CA GLY A 115 15.41 -5.61 -3.14
C GLY A 115 14.87 -6.40 -4.35
N THR A 116 13.56 -6.43 -4.54
CA THR A 116 12.88 -7.06 -5.69
C THR A 116 12.58 -6.03 -6.78
N GLU A 117 12.12 -6.51 -7.95
CA GLU A 117 11.63 -5.68 -9.04
C GLU A 117 10.23 -5.06 -8.79
N LEU A 118 9.52 -5.52 -7.74
CA LEU A 118 8.19 -5.03 -7.42
C LEU A 118 8.28 -3.59 -6.88
N LYS A 119 7.54 -2.67 -7.50
CA LYS A 119 7.51 -1.25 -7.11
C LYS A 119 6.19 -0.90 -6.45
N ALA A 120 6.24 -0.03 -5.45
CA ALA A 120 5.04 0.51 -4.83
C ALA A 120 4.20 1.29 -5.86
N GLY A 121 2.93 0.94 -5.94
CA GLY A 121 1.94 1.58 -6.81
C GLY A 121 1.02 2.52 -6.05
N ILE A 122 1.10 2.61 -4.72
CA ILE A 122 0.31 3.51 -3.90
C ILE A 122 1.08 3.89 -2.63
N ILE A 123 0.83 5.08 -2.09
CA ILE A 123 1.28 5.45 -0.75
C ILE A 123 0.14 5.13 0.23
N ALA A 124 0.29 4.04 1.00
CA ALA A 124 -0.72 3.49 1.90
C ALA A 124 -0.14 2.39 2.83
N GLU A 125 -0.92 1.84 3.76
CA GLU A 125 -1.96 2.59 4.45
C GLU A 125 -1.33 3.58 5.43
N ILE A 126 -1.81 4.83 5.40
CA ILE A 126 -1.38 5.86 6.34
C ILE A 126 -2.51 6.07 7.34
N GLY A 127 -2.35 5.41 8.48
CA GLY A 127 -3.34 5.39 9.55
C GLY A 127 -3.31 6.64 10.41
N THR A 128 -4.45 6.94 11.05
CA THR A 128 -4.51 7.90 12.16
C THR A 128 -5.24 7.29 13.32
N SER A 129 -4.74 7.50 14.54
CA SER A 129 -5.41 7.02 15.75
C SER A 129 -6.80 7.63 15.93
N GLU A 130 -7.72 6.84 16.45
CA GLU A 130 -9.11 7.22 16.70
C GLU A 130 -9.23 8.51 17.53
N GLY A 131 -10.06 9.44 17.05
CA GLY A 131 -10.43 10.67 17.77
C GLY A 131 -9.28 11.67 18.03
N ARG A 132 -8.04 11.40 17.61
CA ARG A 132 -6.88 12.25 17.89
C ARG A 132 -6.01 12.46 16.66
N LEU A 133 -6.13 13.66 16.08
CA LEU A 133 -5.11 14.20 15.18
C LEU A 133 -3.84 14.55 15.98
N ARG A 134 -2.97 13.57 16.24
CA ARG A 134 -1.70 13.80 16.94
C ARG A 134 -0.77 14.72 16.14
N ARG A 135 0.17 15.38 16.85
CA ARG A 135 1.20 16.34 16.35
C ARG A 135 1.97 15.81 15.13
N TRP A 136 2.08 14.49 15.01
CA TRP A 136 2.69 13.75 13.90
C TRP A 136 2.13 14.11 12.53
N LYS A 137 0.83 14.33 12.39
CA LYS A 137 0.22 14.66 11.09
C LYS A 137 0.76 15.98 10.49
N ARG A 138 1.03 16.97 11.36
CA ARG A 138 1.63 18.26 10.99
C ARG A 138 3.12 18.17 10.73
N ARG A 139 3.82 17.31 11.46
CA ARG A 139 5.27 17.18 11.37
C ARG A 139 5.70 16.31 10.18
N TYR A 140 4.96 15.26 9.84
CA TYR A 140 5.39 14.28 8.83
C TYR A 140 4.44 14.20 7.65
N LEU A 141 3.15 13.95 7.87
CA LEU A 141 2.16 13.73 6.80
C LEU A 141 1.97 14.96 5.88
N LEU A 142 1.83 16.16 6.45
CA LEU A 142 1.64 17.39 5.65
C LEU A 142 2.92 17.77 4.87
N PRO A 143 4.12 17.70 5.46
CA PRO A 143 5.37 17.90 4.71
C PRO A 143 5.66 16.79 3.68
N LEU A 144 5.32 15.53 3.97
CA LEU A 144 5.37 14.41 3.02
C LEU A 144 4.44 14.68 1.83
N ARG A 145 3.18 15.03 2.10
CA ARG A 145 2.23 15.48 1.07
C ARG A 145 2.84 16.60 0.24
N TRP A 146 3.38 17.64 0.88
CA TRP A 146 3.96 18.78 0.18
C TRP A 146 5.11 18.35 -0.73
N ARG A 147 6.04 17.52 -0.25
CA ARG A 147 7.22 17.05 -0.99
C ARG A 147 6.85 16.17 -2.19
N ILE A 148 5.95 15.20 -1.98
CA ILE A 148 5.57 14.20 -2.98
C ILE A 148 4.65 14.84 -4.06
N THR A 149 3.90 15.89 -3.72
CA THR A 149 3.00 16.57 -4.67
C THR A 149 3.61 17.80 -5.35
N ARG A 150 4.88 18.15 -5.08
CA ARG A 150 5.47 19.36 -5.65
C ARG A 150 5.54 19.35 -7.18
N PRO A 151 5.45 20.53 -7.83
CA PRO A 151 5.71 20.70 -9.25
C PRO A 151 7.15 20.40 -9.69
N ASP A 152 8.08 20.20 -8.76
CA ASP A 152 9.49 19.80 -8.98
C ASP A 152 9.73 18.31 -8.66
N ALA A 153 8.74 17.57 -8.14
CA ALA A 153 8.87 16.14 -7.86
C ALA A 153 9.17 15.42 -9.18
N ARG A 154 10.35 14.79 -9.25
CA ARG A 154 11.03 14.39 -10.49
C ARG A 154 10.26 13.40 -11.36
N SER A 155 9.31 12.66 -10.79
CA SER A 155 8.56 11.63 -11.51
C SER A 155 7.06 11.94 -11.68
N PRO A 156 6.54 11.98 -12.92
CA PRO A 156 5.12 12.06 -13.21
C PRO A 156 4.28 10.95 -12.51
N ARG A 157 4.89 9.78 -12.27
CA ARG A 157 4.25 8.64 -11.60
C ARG A 157 3.90 8.97 -10.15
N ILE A 158 4.88 9.49 -9.40
CA ILE A 158 4.70 9.90 -7.99
C ILE A 158 3.55 10.90 -7.84
N ARG A 159 3.44 11.88 -8.75
CA ARG A 159 2.38 12.89 -8.70
C ARG A 159 0.98 12.34 -8.95
N ARG A 160 0.84 11.24 -9.70
CA ARG A 160 -0.46 10.59 -9.93
C ARG A 160 -0.85 9.76 -8.72
N LEU A 161 0.08 8.98 -8.17
CA LEU A 161 -0.16 8.13 -7.00
C LEU A 161 -0.53 8.93 -5.75
N ALA A 162 0.19 10.03 -5.51
CA ALA A 162 -0.08 10.93 -4.39
C ALA A 162 -1.45 11.65 -4.50
N ARG A 163 -1.96 11.86 -5.73
CA ARG A 163 -3.30 12.40 -5.94
C ARG A 163 -4.38 11.35 -5.70
N TRP A 164 -4.16 10.12 -6.14
CA TRP A 164 -5.15 9.05 -6.04
C TRP A 164 -5.34 8.55 -4.60
N GLY A 165 -4.25 8.17 -3.91
CA GLY A 165 -4.34 7.70 -2.52
C GLY A 165 -4.98 8.73 -1.58
N TRP A 166 -4.90 10.02 -1.92
CA TRP A 166 -5.40 11.12 -1.08
C TRP A 166 -6.85 11.51 -1.33
N ASN A 167 -7.38 11.30 -2.53
CA ASN A 167 -8.80 11.52 -2.81
C ASN A 167 -9.67 10.42 -2.17
N ASN A 168 -9.14 9.19 -2.05
CA ASN A 168 -9.83 8.07 -1.38
C ASN A 168 -9.69 8.08 0.15
N TRP A 169 -8.75 8.85 0.68
CA TRP A 169 -8.49 8.98 2.13
C TRP A 169 -9.64 9.58 2.94
N ARG A 170 -10.56 10.34 2.30
CA ARG A 170 -11.69 10.97 3.00
C ARG A 170 -12.83 10.01 3.38
N TYR A 171 -12.80 8.75 2.94
CA TYR A 171 -13.97 7.86 3.00
C TYR A 171 -13.75 6.48 3.63
N CYS A 172 -12.59 6.17 4.22
CA CYS A 172 -12.38 4.85 4.83
C CYS A 172 -13.16 4.69 6.15
N LYS A 173 -14.33 4.03 6.07
CA LYS A 173 -14.86 3.17 7.14
C LYS A 173 -14.51 1.70 6.81
N PRO A 174 -14.40 0.81 7.81
CA PRO A 174 -13.60 -0.42 7.70
C PRO A 174 -14.18 -1.58 6.88
N THR A 175 -15.32 -1.44 6.21
CA THR A 175 -15.98 -2.61 5.61
C THR A 175 -16.70 -2.23 4.32
N GLU A 176 -16.29 -2.90 3.24
CA GLU A 176 -16.87 -2.93 1.89
C GLU A 176 -16.71 -1.68 1.03
N LEU A 177 -15.68 -1.68 0.16
CA LEU A 177 -15.64 -0.82 -1.03
C LEU A 177 -15.07 -1.58 -2.24
N ILE A 178 -15.98 -2.18 -3.01
CA ILE A 178 -15.71 -2.62 -4.40
C ILE A 178 -15.82 -1.38 -5.29
N PHE A 179 -14.71 -0.95 -5.89
CA PHE A 179 -14.70 0.18 -6.83
C PHE A 179 -14.45 -0.28 -8.27
N ARG A 180 -15.24 0.25 -9.21
CA ARG A 180 -14.88 0.28 -10.64
C ARG A 180 -13.80 1.34 -10.83
N ALA A 181 -12.62 0.93 -11.29
CA ALA A 181 -11.52 1.84 -11.55
C ALA A 181 -11.89 2.85 -12.66
N SER A 182 -11.60 4.13 -12.39
CA SER A 182 -11.69 5.20 -13.38
C SER A 182 -10.62 5.01 -14.46
N PRO A 183 -10.90 5.26 -15.76
CA PRO A 183 -9.98 5.07 -16.89
C PRO A 183 -8.72 5.97 -16.87
N LEU A 184 -8.48 6.72 -15.79
CA LEU A 184 -7.29 7.57 -15.62
C LEU A 184 -6.07 6.82 -15.06
N VAL A 185 -6.22 5.55 -14.67
CA VAL A 185 -5.09 4.66 -14.29
C VAL A 185 -4.47 3.97 -15.51
N THR A 186 -5.13 4.03 -16.68
CA THR A 186 -4.81 3.25 -17.89
C THR A 186 -3.63 3.78 -18.74
N ALA A 187 -2.66 4.45 -18.14
CA ALA A 187 -1.44 4.84 -18.84
C ALA A 187 -0.21 4.56 -17.97
N ILE A 188 0.14 3.27 -17.88
CA ILE A 188 1.47 2.75 -17.56
C ILE A 188 1.79 1.72 -18.64
#